data_AF-W2CWK7-F1
#
_entry.id   AF-W2CWK7-F1
#
_cell.length_a   1.000
_cell.length_b   1.000
_cell.length_c   1.000
_cell.angle_alpha   90.00
_cell.angle_beta   90.00
_cell.angle_gamma   90.00
#
_symmetry.space_group_name_H-M   'P 1'
#
loop_
_entity.id
_entity.type
_entity.pdbx_description
1 polymer ?
#
loop_
_entity_poly.entity_id
_entity_poly.type
_entity_poly.pdbx_seq_one_letter_code
_entity_poly.pdbx_strand_id
1 'polypeptide(L)'
;EARAIYRSPEGHSPVRRAWAVWTLSHQSFYAILDNTWKCGMTHNVAGQIQGRKASFTADYTRRLEHTSIFSRDALTVIRRADRPETFFYVDPPYFNSDMRNYGGYTEEDFGRLLEVLSEVKGRFMLSSYPSELLTERTATHGWYT
;
A
#
# COMPACT_ATOMS: atom_id res chain seq x y z
N GLU A 1 13.48 -3.09 -21.18
CA GLU A 1 14.45 -2.73 -20.13
C GLU A 1 13.84 -2.80 -18.72
N ALA A 2 12.87 -1.94 -18.37
CA ALA A 2 12.27 -1.91 -17.02
C ALA A 2 11.82 -3.30 -16.50
N ARG A 3 11.16 -4.10 -17.35
CA ARG A 3 10.75 -5.48 -17.00
C ARG A 3 11.92 -6.39 -16.63
N ALA A 4 13.07 -6.26 -17.31
CA ALA A 4 14.26 -7.07 -17.02
C ALA A 4 14.87 -6.66 -15.66
N ILE A 5 14.99 -5.35 -15.40
CA ILE A 5 15.46 -4.82 -14.11
C ILE A 5 14.54 -5.24 -12.96
N TYR A 6 13.22 -5.26 -13.19
CA TYR A 6 12.25 -5.69 -12.17
C TYR A 6 12.38 -7.18 -11.82
N ARG A 7 12.58 -8.05 -12.83
CA ARG A 7 12.75 -9.51 -12.64
C ARG A 7 14.13 -9.88 -12.08
N SER A 8 15.15 -9.09 -12.39
CA SER A 8 16.53 -9.31 -11.94
C SER A 8 17.10 -8.00 -11.42
N PRO A 9 16.76 -7.61 -10.18
CA PRO A 9 17.18 -6.33 -9.60
C PRO A 9 18.66 -6.29 -9.24
N GLU A 10 19.31 -7.45 -9.17
CA GLU A 10 20.73 -7.63 -8.84
C GLU A 10 21.62 -6.77 -9.76
N GLY A 11 22.62 -6.09 -9.22
CA GLY A 11 23.56 -5.29 -10.01
C GLY A 11 23.01 -3.96 -10.56
N HIS A 12 21.75 -3.61 -10.26
CA HIS A 12 21.18 -2.30 -10.59
C HIS A 12 21.11 -1.37 -9.37
N SER A 13 21.38 -0.07 -9.58
CA SER A 13 21.29 0.93 -8.52
C SER A 13 19.85 1.05 -7.97
N PRO A 14 19.67 1.48 -6.71
CA PRO A 14 18.34 1.70 -6.13
C PRO A 14 17.46 2.62 -6.98
N VAL A 15 18.04 3.66 -7.58
CA VAL A 15 17.32 4.61 -8.46
C VAL A 15 16.85 3.92 -9.75
N ARG A 16 17.68 3.07 -10.37
CA ARG A 16 17.26 2.31 -11.56
C ARG A 16 16.15 1.30 -11.25
N ARG A 17 16.22 0.66 -10.08
CA ARG A 17 15.17 -0.26 -9.61
C ARG A 17 13.86 0.47 -9.36
N ALA A 18 13.91 1.63 -8.68
CA ALA A 18 12.75 2.48 -8.46
C ALA A 18 12.13 2.98 -9.77
N TRP A 19 12.97 3.41 -10.72
CA TRP A 19 12.53 3.76 -12.07
C TRP A 19 11.81 2.60 -12.77
N ALA A 20 12.35 1.39 -12.70
CA ALA A 20 11.73 0.22 -13.31
C ALA A 20 10.34 -0.07 -12.73
N VAL A 21 10.18 -0.03 -11.41
CA VAL A 21 8.88 -0.17 -10.74
C VAL A 21 7.92 0.93 -11.17
N TRP A 22 8.36 2.19 -11.16
CA TRP A 22 7.54 3.33 -11.57
C TRP A 22 7.09 3.23 -13.03
N THR A 23 7.98 2.81 -13.93
CA THR A 23 7.66 2.62 -15.35
C THR A 23 6.59 1.56 -15.52
N LEU A 24 6.77 0.39 -14.90
CA LEU A 24 5.83 -0.73 -15.01
C LEU A 24 4.48 -0.41 -14.35
N SER A 25 4.46 0.25 -13.19
CA SER A 25 3.20 0.59 -12.50
C SER A 25 2.31 1.52 -13.31
N HIS A 26 2.90 2.35 -14.17
CA HIS A 26 2.17 3.34 -14.95
C HIS A 26 1.92 2.93 -16.40
N GLN A 27 2.79 2.10 -16.97
CA GLN A 27 2.75 1.71 -18.38
C GLN A 27 2.29 0.26 -18.59
N SER A 28 2.13 -0.55 -17.55
CA SER A 28 1.56 -1.89 -17.69
C SER A 28 0.03 -1.88 -17.63
N PHE A 29 -0.61 -2.79 -18.35
CA PHE A 29 -2.07 -2.95 -18.36
C PHE A 29 -2.59 -3.32 -16.96
N TYR A 30 -3.65 -2.63 -16.51
CA TYR A 30 -4.17 -2.68 -15.13
C TYR A 30 -3.14 -2.41 -14.01
N ALA A 31 -2.00 -1.77 -14.32
CA ALA A 31 -0.90 -1.55 -13.37
C ALA A 31 -0.33 -2.85 -12.76
N ILE A 32 -0.53 -3.99 -13.42
CA ILE A 32 0.09 -5.26 -13.05
C ILE A 32 1.51 -5.25 -13.60
N LEU A 33 2.51 -5.25 -12.73
CA LEU A 33 3.90 -4.92 -13.09
C LEU A 33 4.51 -5.83 -14.17
N ASP A 34 4.10 -7.10 -14.21
CA ASP A 34 4.61 -8.07 -15.20
C ASP A 34 3.66 -8.29 -16.41
N ASN A 35 2.67 -7.43 -16.59
CA ASN A 35 1.69 -7.52 -17.68
C ASN A 35 2.17 -6.85 -18.97
N THR A 36 1.34 -6.88 -20.00
CA THR A 36 1.57 -6.24 -21.30
C THR A 36 1.50 -4.72 -21.21
N TRP A 37 1.97 -4.05 -22.27
CA TRP A 37 1.96 -2.60 -22.35
C TRP A 37 0.54 -2.03 -22.43
N LYS A 38 0.29 -0.97 -21.66
CA LYS A 38 -0.96 -0.23 -21.64
C LYS A 38 -1.15 0.50 -22.96
N CYS A 39 -2.21 0.14 -23.69
CA CYS A 39 -2.68 0.85 -24.87
C CYS A 39 -4.10 1.36 -24.63
N GLY A 40 -4.40 2.56 -25.13
CA GLY A 40 -5.72 3.17 -25.05
C GLY A 40 -6.16 3.66 -26.41
N MET A 41 -7.37 3.29 -26.84
CA MET A 41 -7.95 3.79 -28.09
C MET A 41 -8.66 5.14 -27.93
N THR A 42 -9.13 5.44 -26.73
CA THR A 42 -9.94 6.64 -26.41
C THR A 42 -9.20 7.69 -25.59
N HIS A 43 -7.95 7.42 -25.17
CA HIS A 43 -7.19 8.30 -24.31
C HIS A 43 -5.71 8.28 -24.65
N ASN A 44 -5.05 9.43 -24.51
CA ASN A 44 -3.62 9.58 -24.75
C ASN A 44 -2.81 9.05 -23.56
N VAL A 45 -2.42 7.78 -23.62
CA VAL A 45 -1.57 7.13 -22.60
C VAL A 45 -0.22 7.84 -22.46
N ALA A 46 0.37 8.32 -23.56
CA ALA A 46 1.67 9.01 -23.52
C ALA A 46 1.59 10.34 -22.75
N GLY A 47 0.54 11.14 -23.01
CA GLY A 47 0.28 12.38 -22.28
C GLY A 47 0.04 12.15 -20.79
N GLN A 48 -0.65 11.07 -20.42
CA GLN A 48 -0.83 10.65 -19.04
C GLN A 48 0.49 10.32 -18.33
N ILE A 49 1.45 9.70 -19.02
CA ILE A 49 2.79 9.44 -18.48
C ILE A 49 3.57 10.75 -18.34
N GLN A 50 3.50 11.63 -19.34
CA GLN A 50 4.17 12.93 -19.28
C GLN A 50 3.70 13.77 -18.09
N GLY A 51 2.38 13.82 -17.83
CA GLY A 51 1.82 14.49 -16.66
C GLY A 51 2.35 13.93 -15.33
N ARG A 52 2.47 12.59 -15.22
CA ARG A 52 3.06 11.94 -14.03
C ARG A 52 4.55 12.18 -13.87
N LYS A 53 5.29 12.33 -14.96
CA LYS A 53 6.70 12.76 -14.89
C LYS A 53 6.79 14.20 -14.39
N ALA A 54 5.94 15.08 -14.92
CA ALA A 54 5.89 16.48 -14.53
C ALA A 54 5.45 16.68 -13.08
N SER A 55 4.67 15.75 -12.51
CA SER A 55 4.26 15.82 -11.10
C SER A 55 5.39 15.55 -10.12
N PHE A 56 6.58 15.08 -10.54
CA PHE A 56 7.76 15.01 -9.67
C PHE A 56 8.32 16.41 -9.40
N THR A 57 7.57 17.19 -8.62
CA THR A 57 7.94 18.53 -8.17
C THR A 57 8.57 18.47 -6.78
N ALA A 58 9.07 19.61 -6.31
CA ALA A 58 9.56 19.78 -4.94
C ALA A 58 8.49 19.51 -3.86
N ASP A 59 7.20 19.44 -4.24
CA ASP A 59 6.12 19.18 -3.28
C ASP A 59 6.18 17.76 -2.72
N TYR A 60 6.61 16.77 -3.51
CA TYR A 60 6.82 15.43 -2.98
C TYR A 60 7.97 15.38 -1.97
N THR A 61 9.07 16.08 -2.25
CA THR A 61 10.20 16.18 -1.33
C THR A 61 9.74 16.80 -0.01
N ARG A 62 9.06 17.95 -0.06
CA ARG A 62 8.56 18.65 1.12
C ARG A 62 7.60 17.79 1.96
N ARG A 63 6.72 17.03 1.32
CA ARG A 63 5.80 16.11 2.02
C ARG A 63 6.55 14.97 2.72
N LEU A 64 7.67 14.52 2.17
CA LEU A 64 8.45 13.42 2.71
C LEU A 64 9.50 13.86 3.75
N GLU A 65 9.79 15.15 3.90
CA GLU A 65 10.81 15.68 4.83
C GLU A 65 10.61 15.24 6.28
N HIS A 66 9.36 15.10 6.72
CA HIS A 66 9.00 14.64 8.07
C HIS A 66 8.43 13.22 8.09
N THR A 67 8.65 12.45 7.03
CA THR A 67 8.11 11.09 6.87
C THR A 67 9.20 10.04 7.06
N SER A 68 8.99 9.09 7.96
CA SER A 68 9.79 7.87 8.05
C SER A 68 9.15 6.73 7.25
N ILE A 69 9.94 6.00 6.46
CA ILE A 69 9.46 4.91 5.60
C ILE A 69 10.03 3.58 6.11
N PHE A 70 9.16 2.59 6.28
CA PHE A 70 9.53 1.25 6.75
C PHE A 70 9.04 0.17 5.78
N SER A 71 9.90 -0.81 5.50
CA SER A 71 9.53 -2.06 4.81
C SER A 71 9.62 -3.20 5.81
N ARG A 72 8.56 -3.39 6.61
CA ARG A 72 8.50 -4.34 7.74
C ARG A 72 7.07 -4.81 7.95
N ASP A 73 6.91 -5.86 8.77
CA ASP A 73 5.61 -6.28 9.28
C ASP A 73 4.85 -5.11 9.93
N ALA A 74 3.58 -4.95 9.54
CA ALA A 74 2.75 -3.82 9.94
C ALA A 74 2.48 -3.83 11.45
N LEU A 75 2.24 -5.00 12.04
CA LEU A 75 1.95 -5.12 13.48
C LEU A 75 3.15 -4.67 14.32
N THR A 76 4.36 -4.98 13.87
CA THR A 76 5.60 -4.51 14.49
C THR A 76 5.74 -2.99 14.42
N VAL A 77 5.35 -2.36 13.30
CA VAL A 77 5.39 -0.91 13.14
C VAL A 77 4.37 -0.23 14.06
N ILE A 78 3.12 -0.74 14.08
CA ILE A 78 2.04 -0.20 14.92
C ILE A 78 2.46 -0.19 16.40
N ARG A 79 2.90 -1.34 16.94
CA ARG A 79 3.33 -1.43 18.35
C ARG A 79 4.48 -0.49 18.71
N ARG A 80 5.42 -0.26 17.79
CA ARG A 80 6.57 0.63 18.04
C ARG A 80 6.15 2.11 18.03
N ALA A 81 5.26 2.47 17.11
CA ALA A 81 4.77 3.83 16.93
C ALA A 81 3.66 4.22 17.92
N ASP A 82 3.08 3.25 18.64
CA ASP A 82 1.94 3.49 19.52
C ASP A 82 2.27 4.42 20.69
N ARG A 83 1.60 5.57 20.71
CA ARG A 83 1.65 6.61 21.75
C ARG A 83 0.22 7.17 21.88
N PRO A 84 -0.14 7.75 23.04
CA PRO A 84 -1.48 8.32 23.23
C PRO A 84 -1.88 9.35 22.16
N GLU A 85 -0.90 10.06 21.58
CA GLU A 85 -1.10 11.09 20.55
C GLU A 85 -1.07 10.53 19.12
N THR A 86 -0.71 9.25 18.93
CA THR A 86 -0.60 8.63 17.60
C THR A 86 -2.00 8.38 17.02
N PHE A 87 -2.14 8.70 15.73
CA PHE A 87 -3.30 8.29 14.92
C PHE A 87 -2.87 7.33 13.82
N PHE A 88 -3.46 6.15 13.79
CA PHE A 88 -3.20 5.12 12.79
C PHE A 88 -4.28 5.13 11.71
N TYR A 89 -3.90 5.36 10.45
CA TYR A 89 -4.74 4.97 9.32
C TYR A 89 -4.29 3.60 8.83
N VAL A 90 -5.20 2.63 8.82
CA VAL A 90 -4.90 1.23 8.55
C VAL A 90 -5.77 0.75 7.39
N ASP A 91 -5.11 0.28 6.33
CA ASP A 91 -5.75 -0.16 5.08
C ASP A 91 -5.12 -1.50 4.66
N PRO A 92 -5.47 -2.61 5.35
CA PRO A 92 -4.90 -3.92 5.07
C PRO A 92 -5.50 -4.50 3.77
N PRO A 93 -4.86 -5.51 3.16
CA PRO A 93 -5.52 -6.29 2.14
C PRO A 93 -6.83 -6.89 2.68
N TYR A 94 -7.91 -6.80 1.92
CA TYR A 94 -9.21 -7.33 2.36
C TYR A 94 -9.26 -8.82 2.13
N PHE A 95 -9.12 -9.60 3.20
CA PHE A 95 -9.01 -11.08 3.17
C PHE A 95 -10.18 -11.76 2.45
N ASN A 96 -11.35 -11.11 2.43
CA ASN A 96 -12.57 -11.58 1.76
C ASN A 96 -12.73 -11.03 0.33
N SER A 97 -11.63 -10.67 -0.33
CA SER A 97 -11.62 -10.15 -1.70
C SER A 97 -10.52 -10.79 -2.55
N ASP A 98 -10.55 -10.52 -3.87
CA ASP A 98 -9.58 -11.06 -4.84
C ASP A 98 -8.12 -10.65 -4.52
N MET A 99 -7.89 -9.55 -3.79
CA MET A 99 -6.58 -9.01 -3.34
C MET A 99 -5.48 -8.81 -4.41
N ARG A 100 -5.65 -9.29 -5.64
CA ARG A 100 -4.73 -9.20 -6.77
C ARG A 100 -3.28 -9.47 -6.36
N ASN A 101 -2.43 -8.44 -6.46
CA ASN A 101 -1.00 -8.53 -6.15
C ASN A 101 -0.69 -8.59 -4.65
N TYR A 102 -1.70 -8.43 -3.79
CA TYR A 102 -1.59 -8.49 -2.33
C TYR A 102 -2.10 -9.82 -1.75
N GLY A 103 -2.31 -10.83 -2.59
CA GLY A 103 -2.77 -12.15 -2.16
C GLY A 103 -1.81 -12.80 -1.16
N GLY A 104 -2.39 -13.63 -0.28
CA GLY A 104 -1.67 -14.30 0.81
C GLY A 104 -1.94 -13.73 2.19
N TYR A 105 -2.67 -12.61 2.29
CA TYR A 105 -3.23 -12.11 3.54
C TYR A 105 -4.48 -12.89 3.92
N THR A 106 -4.47 -13.53 5.09
CA THR A 106 -5.55 -14.44 5.52
C THR A 106 -6.51 -13.79 6.51
N GLU A 107 -7.61 -14.48 6.80
CA GLU A 107 -8.53 -14.06 7.87
C GLU A 107 -7.84 -14.05 9.24
N GLU A 108 -6.93 -15.01 9.50
CA GLU A 108 -6.13 -15.03 10.73
C GLU A 108 -5.19 -13.82 10.82
N ASP A 109 -4.62 -13.38 9.70
CA ASP A 109 -3.81 -12.16 9.65
C ASP A 109 -4.64 -10.92 10.02
N PHE A 110 -5.86 -10.86 9.51
CA PHE A 110 -6.80 -9.80 9.86
C PHE A 110 -7.19 -9.86 11.34
N GLY A 111 -7.47 -11.05 11.88
CA GLY A 111 -7.73 -11.24 13.31
C GLY A 111 -6.57 -10.77 14.20
N ARG A 112 -5.32 -11.09 13.81
CA ARG A 112 -4.12 -10.60 14.51
C ARG A 112 -3.98 -9.08 14.45
N LEU A 113 -4.37 -8.46 13.34
CA LEU A 113 -4.41 -7.01 13.23
C LEU A 113 -5.45 -6.39 14.17
N LEU A 114 -6.67 -6.92 14.19
CA LEU A 114 -7.73 -6.41 15.08
C LEU A 114 -7.36 -6.54 16.56
N GLU A 115 -6.67 -7.62 16.94
CA GLU A 115 -6.15 -7.79 18.30
C GLU A 115 -5.11 -6.71 18.64
N VAL A 116 -4.19 -6.39 17.73
CA VAL A 116 -3.23 -5.30 17.98
C VAL A 116 -3.91 -3.95 18.09
N LEU A 117 -4.93 -3.70 17.26
CA LEU A 117 -5.69 -2.44 17.28
C LEU A 117 -6.58 -2.30 18.50
N SER A 118 -6.98 -3.38 19.18
CA SER A 118 -7.72 -3.27 20.44
C SER A 118 -6.83 -2.84 21.61
N GLU A 119 -5.51 -3.03 21.49
CA GLU A 119 -4.52 -2.73 22.53
C GLU A 119 -3.82 -1.37 22.36
N VAL A 120 -4.01 -0.67 21.23
CA VAL A 120 -3.31 0.60 21.00
C VAL A 120 -3.74 1.69 21.99
N LYS A 121 -2.78 2.50 22.44
CA LYS A 121 -3.03 3.67 23.29
C LYS A 121 -3.54 4.86 22.49
N GLY A 122 -3.10 4.96 21.24
CA GLY A 122 -3.53 5.98 20.30
C GLY A 122 -4.95 5.76 19.77
N ARG A 123 -5.25 6.42 18.66
CA ARG A 123 -6.50 6.23 17.91
C ARG A 123 -6.21 5.56 16.58
N PHE A 124 -7.21 4.90 16.00
CA PHE A 124 -7.08 4.34 14.67
C PHE A 124 -8.34 4.56 13.83
N MET A 125 -8.16 4.47 12.52
CA MET A 125 -9.21 4.35 11.51
C MET A 125 -8.83 3.21 10.58
N LEU A 126 -9.72 2.22 10.50
CA LEU A 126 -9.53 1.00 9.72
C LEU A 126 -10.46 1.02 8.50
N SER A 127 -9.89 0.88 7.31
CA SER A 127 -10.63 0.59 6.09
C SER A 127 -10.74 -0.93 5.92
N SER A 128 -11.95 -1.46 5.72
CA SER A 128 -12.19 -2.88 5.46
C SER A 128 -13.57 -3.08 4.83
N TYR A 129 -13.77 -4.22 4.13
CA TYR A 129 -15.12 -4.68 3.84
C TYR A 129 -15.79 -5.27 5.09
N PRO A 130 -17.13 -5.30 5.13
CA PRO A 130 -17.87 -5.98 6.19
C PRO A 130 -17.46 -7.45 6.29
N SER A 131 -17.29 -7.93 7.52
CA SER A 131 -17.04 -9.33 7.84
C SER A 131 -17.61 -9.67 9.21
N GLU A 132 -17.89 -10.95 9.44
CA GLU A 132 -18.39 -11.43 10.73
C GLU A 132 -17.38 -11.13 11.84
N LEU A 133 -16.10 -11.41 11.59
CA LEU A 133 -14.99 -11.13 12.50
C LEU A 133 -14.89 -9.64 12.88
N LEU A 134 -15.02 -8.72 11.93
CA LEU A 134 -14.99 -7.28 12.23
C LEU A 134 -16.21 -6.85 13.05
N THR A 135 -17.37 -7.42 12.73
CA THR A 135 -18.63 -7.12 13.44
C THR A 135 -18.55 -7.56 14.90
N GLU A 136 -18.05 -8.77 15.15
CA GLU A 136 -17.83 -9.31 16.49
C GLU A 136 -16.87 -8.41 17.30
N ARG A 137 -15.70 -8.09 16.73
CA ARG A 137 -14.69 -7.26 17.40
C ARG A 137 -15.18 -5.84 17.68
N THR A 138 -15.94 -5.26 16.75
CA THR A 138 -16.56 -3.96 16.93
C THR A 138 -17.51 -3.98 18.13
N ALA A 139 -18.35 -5.02 18.25
CA ALA A 139 -19.28 -5.16 19.37
C ALA A 139 -18.55 -5.37 20.72
N THR A 140 -17.48 -6.17 20.73
CA THR A 140 -16.68 -6.44 21.94
C THR A 140 -15.97 -5.20 22.47
N HIS A 141 -15.37 -4.41 21.58
CA HIS A 141 -14.55 -3.25 21.96
C HIS A 141 -15.30 -1.91 21.89
N GLY A 142 -16.57 -1.91 21.47
CA GLY A 142 -17.39 -0.71 21.33
C GLY A 142 -16.85 0.28 20.28
N TRP A 143 -16.26 -0.23 19.20
CA TRP A 143 -15.74 0.60 18.12
C TRP A 143 -16.86 1.26 17.32
N TYR A 144 -16.58 2.43 16.77
CA TYR A 144 -17.51 3.13 15.89
C TYR A 144 -17.26 2.73 14.44
N THR A 145 -18.32 2.32 13.75
CA THR A 145 -18.33 1.92 12.33
C THR A 145 -19.27 2.79 11.53
#